data_AF-A0A944NAN7-F1
#
_entry.id   AF-A0A944NAN7-F1
#
_cell.length_a   1.000
_cell.length_b   1.000
_cell.length_c   1.000
_cell.angle_alpha   90.00
_cell.angle_beta   90.00
_cell.angle_gamma   90.00
#
_symmetry.space_group_name_H-M   'P 1'
#
loop_
_entity.id
_entity.type
_entity.pdbx_description
1 polymer ?
#
loop_
_entity_poly.entity_id
_entity_poly.type
_entity_poly.pdbx_seq_one_letter_code
_entity_poly.pdbx_strand_id
1 'polypeptide(L)'
;MKINHLLLVVSLIITFSVPTFACDQDGETGIVAKNDLWIGVDNKDNTEMTEELFNSILDRISEIYSPIIEEQGKELVISRDWTNGTVNAYAQQSGSRWSISMFGGLARHQAVSPDGFALVACHELGHHLGGAPKKKSWWSASWASNEGQSDYFGNMKCMRKYYENDNNQQIVKTMEIDLVVTTTCDKAFDNLEQQAVCYRTAMAGKSLANLFNALSSGNLELKFDTPDPKVVKKTNHSHPKAQCRLDTYYQAALCHADAYSDVSNDDANLGVCSRSAYDEVGIRPLCWYKPAN
;
A
#
# COMPACT_ATOMS: atom_id res chain seq x y z
N MET A 1 -66.35 35.83 -10.29
CA MET A 1 -64.91 35.94 -9.96
C MET A 1 -64.43 34.58 -9.49
N LYS A 2 -63.69 33.84 -10.33
CA LYS A 2 -63.00 32.59 -9.93
C LYS A 2 -61.51 32.92 -9.88
N ILE A 3 -60.92 32.82 -8.70
CA ILE A 3 -59.48 33.01 -8.47
C ILE A 3 -58.80 31.68 -8.78
N ASN A 4 -57.99 31.64 -9.83
CA ASN A 4 -57.09 30.53 -10.13
C ASN A 4 -55.86 30.65 -9.21
N HIS A 5 -55.70 29.70 -8.29
CA HIS A 5 -54.44 29.51 -7.57
C HIS A 5 -53.50 28.67 -8.44
N LEU A 6 -52.56 29.34 -9.11
CA LEU A 6 -51.41 28.70 -9.74
C LEU A 6 -50.41 28.33 -8.63
N LEU A 7 -50.37 27.05 -8.27
CA LEU A 7 -49.36 26.49 -7.36
C LEU A 7 -48.01 26.43 -8.10
N LEU A 8 -47.12 27.36 -7.75
CA LEU A 8 -45.71 27.32 -8.12
C LEU A 8 -45.03 26.22 -7.28
N VAL A 9 -44.77 25.06 -7.90
CA VAL A 9 -43.94 24.01 -7.31
C VAL A 9 -42.48 24.41 -7.48
N VAL A 10 -41.88 24.98 -6.44
CA VAL A 10 -40.44 25.19 -6.36
C VAL A 10 -39.80 23.83 -6.07
N SER A 11 -39.20 23.21 -7.08
CA SER A 11 -38.43 21.97 -6.91
C SER A 11 -37.09 22.32 -6.26
N LEU A 12 -36.98 22.02 -4.97
CA LEU A 12 -35.76 22.17 -4.20
C LEU A 12 -34.80 21.03 -4.60
N ILE A 13 -33.84 21.33 -5.48
CA ILE A 13 -32.78 20.40 -5.83
C ILE A 13 -31.85 20.28 -4.61
N ILE A 14 -32.13 19.32 -3.74
CA ILE A 14 -31.20 18.91 -2.69
C ILE A 14 -30.09 18.11 -3.38
N THR A 15 -28.96 18.76 -3.64
CA THR A 15 -27.74 18.06 -4.05
C THR A 15 -27.27 17.24 -2.85
N PHE A 16 -27.65 15.96 -2.81
CA PHE A 16 -27.08 15.00 -1.87
C PHE A 16 -25.58 14.88 -2.17
N SER A 17 -24.76 15.47 -1.31
CA SER A 17 -23.31 15.30 -1.32
C SER A 17 -23.05 13.86 -0.87
N VAL A 18 -22.52 13.02 -1.75
CA VAL A 18 -22.08 11.68 -1.37
C VAL A 18 -20.90 11.84 -0.41
N PRO A 19 -20.94 11.25 0.79
CA PRO A 19 -19.84 11.38 1.74
C PRO A 19 -18.59 10.71 1.16
N THR A 20 -17.48 11.46 1.15
CA THR A 20 -16.16 10.98 0.73
C THR A 20 -15.30 10.75 1.97
N PHE A 21 -14.66 9.60 2.08
CA PHE A 21 -13.81 9.23 3.21
C PHE A 21 -12.43 8.85 2.70
N ALA A 22 -11.41 9.69 2.93
CA ALA A 22 -10.03 9.30 2.64
C ALA A 22 -9.51 8.30 3.69
N CYS A 23 -8.33 7.73 3.43
CA CYS A 23 -7.72 6.74 4.28
C CYS A 23 -7.26 7.28 5.65
N ASP A 24 -7.18 8.58 5.89
CA ASP A 24 -6.95 9.14 7.23
C ASP A 24 -8.21 9.81 7.81
N GLN A 25 -8.20 10.12 9.11
CA GLN A 25 -9.37 10.68 9.79
C GLN A 25 -9.73 12.09 9.31
N ASP A 26 -8.77 12.82 8.73
CA ASP A 26 -8.90 14.22 8.34
C ASP A 26 -9.12 14.42 6.83
N GLY A 27 -8.94 13.37 6.02
CA GLY A 27 -8.99 13.48 4.57
C GLY A 27 -7.73 14.08 3.93
N GLU A 28 -6.63 14.24 4.67
CA GLU A 28 -5.53 15.14 4.31
C GLU A 28 -4.18 14.45 4.05
N THR A 29 -3.99 13.20 4.49
CA THR A 29 -2.70 12.50 4.40
C THR A 29 -2.77 11.21 3.58
N GLY A 30 -1.74 11.01 2.75
CA GLY A 30 -1.54 9.83 1.92
C GLY A 30 -0.47 8.89 2.45
N ILE A 31 0.15 8.08 1.59
CA ILE A 31 1.23 7.13 1.96
C ILE A 31 2.42 7.80 2.64
N VAL A 32 2.67 9.08 2.33
CA VAL A 32 3.66 9.91 3.02
C VAL A 32 2.98 11.02 3.83
N ALA A 33 3.62 11.42 4.92
CA ALA A 33 3.23 12.63 5.64
C ALA A 33 3.26 13.84 4.69
N LYS A 34 2.45 14.85 5.01
CA LYS A 34 2.40 16.10 4.24
C LYS A 34 3.81 16.66 4.04
N ASN A 35 4.15 16.93 2.79
CA ASN A 35 5.44 17.44 2.37
C ASN A 35 5.24 18.38 1.17
N ASP A 36 6.19 19.27 0.94
CA ASP A 36 6.16 20.26 -0.14
C ASP A 36 7.03 19.84 -1.34
N LEU A 37 7.44 18.56 -1.43
CA LEU A 37 8.29 18.09 -2.51
C LEU A 37 7.50 18.01 -3.82
N TRP A 38 8.07 18.56 -4.88
CA TRP A 38 7.50 18.58 -6.22
C TRP A 38 8.51 18.11 -7.26
N ILE A 39 8.20 17.02 -7.96
CA ILE A 39 9.05 16.43 -9.00
C ILE A 39 8.32 16.50 -10.34
N GLY A 40 8.66 17.51 -11.14
CA GLY A 40 8.07 17.73 -12.47
C GLY A 40 8.49 16.67 -13.51
N VAL A 41 7.82 16.67 -14.66
CA VAL A 41 8.08 15.74 -15.77
C VAL A 41 9.46 15.91 -16.42
N ASP A 42 10.08 17.08 -16.27
CA ASP A 42 11.41 17.38 -16.82
C ASP A 42 12.56 16.91 -15.89
N ASN A 43 12.25 16.40 -14.69
CA ASN A 43 13.25 15.86 -13.77
C ASN A 43 13.83 14.54 -14.32
N LYS A 44 15.15 14.37 -14.20
CA LYS A 44 15.91 13.24 -14.76
C LYS A 44 16.56 12.35 -13.71
N ASP A 45 16.18 12.48 -12.45
CA ASP A 45 16.81 11.73 -11.35
C ASP A 45 16.37 10.24 -11.36
N ASN A 46 15.20 9.95 -11.90
CA ASN A 46 14.72 8.60 -12.18
C ASN A 46 14.37 8.44 -13.67
N THR A 47 15.34 8.03 -14.47
CA THR A 47 15.13 7.83 -15.92
C THR A 47 14.46 6.51 -16.28
N GLU A 48 14.33 5.59 -15.32
CA GLU A 48 13.68 4.29 -15.54
C GLU A 48 12.15 4.45 -15.61
N MET A 49 11.58 5.35 -14.79
CA MET A 49 10.15 5.60 -14.77
C MET A 49 9.71 6.53 -15.91
N THR A 50 9.12 5.95 -16.96
CA THR A 50 8.44 6.71 -18.04
C THR A 50 6.92 6.77 -17.81
N GLU A 51 6.21 7.61 -18.58
CA GLU A 51 4.74 7.67 -18.54
C GLU A 51 4.11 6.35 -18.98
N GLU A 52 4.69 5.71 -19.98
CA GLU A 52 4.24 4.40 -20.47
C GLU A 52 4.42 3.34 -19.38
N LEU A 53 5.57 3.33 -18.69
CA LEU A 53 5.82 2.39 -17.60
C LEU A 53 4.86 2.64 -16.42
N PHE A 54 4.71 3.91 -16.01
CA PHE A 54 3.75 4.33 -14.99
C PHE A 54 2.33 3.80 -15.29
N ASN A 55 1.86 3.99 -16.53
CA ASN A 55 0.54 3.53 -16.93
C ASN A 55 0.45 1.99 -16.96
N SER A 56 1.45 1.31 -17.52
CA SER A 56 1.44 -0.15 -17.61
C SER A 56 1.41 -0.85 -16.25
N ILE A 57 2.08 -0.28 -15.24
CA ILE A 57 2.03 -0.78 -13.86
C ILE A 57 0.60 -0.66 -13.31
N LEU A 58 -0.05 0.48 -13.51
CA LEU A 58 -1.42 0.72 -13.04
C LEU A 58 -2.47 -0.06 -13.84
N ASP A 59 -2.23 -0.33 -15.13
CA ASP A 59 -3.07 -1.21 -15.95
C ASP A 59 -3.09 -2.62 -15.37
N ARG A 60 -1.91 -3.16 -15.07
CA ARG A 60 -1.79 -4.49 -14.46
C ARG A 60 -2.42 -4.56 -13.08
N ILE A 61 -2.22 -3.54 -12.24
CA ILE A 61 -2.92 -3.46 -10.95
C ILE A 61 -4.44 -3.46 -11.16
N SER A 62 -4.95 -2.68 -12.10
CA SER A 62 -6.38 -2.63 -12.42
C SER A 62 -6.90 -3.99 -12.91
N GLU A 63 -6.17 -4.67 -13.79
CA GLU A 63 -6.54 -5.98 -14.31
C GLU A 63 -6.70 -7.02 -13.19
N ILE A 64 -5.81 -7.00 -12.20
CA ILE A 64 -5.84 -7.94 -11.07
C ILE A 64 -6.95 -7.57 -10.07
N TYR A 65 -7.08 -6.29 -9.72
CA TYR A 65 -7.85 -5.87 -8.55
C TYR A 65 -9.25 -5.36 -8.82
N SER A 66 -9.55 -4.93 -10.05
CA SER A 66 -10.92 -4.54 -10.42
C SER A 66 -11.91 -5.69 -10.20
N PRO A 67 -11.68 -6.93 -10.68
CA PRO A 67 -12.63 -8.02 -10.44
C PRO A 67 -12.77 -8.39 -8.95
N ILE A 68 -11.67 -8.36 -8.18
CA ILE A 68 -11.69 -8.64 -6.73
C ILE A 68 -12.55 -7.62 -5.96
N ILE A 69 -12.48 -6.34 -6.37
CA ILE A 69 -13.28 -5.27 -5.77
C ILE A 69 -14.73 -5.32 -6.27
N GLU A 70 -14.96 -5.72 -7.53
CA GLU A 70 -16.29 -5.94 -8.10
C GLU A 70 -17.06 -7.07 -7.39
N GLU A 71 -16.38 -8.16 -7.01
CA GLU A 71 -16.96 -9.24 -6.21
C GLU A 71 -17.49 -8.77 -4.85
N GLN A 72 -17.00 -7.63 -4.34
CA GLN A 72 -17.49 -6.97 -3.12
C GLN A 72 -18.63 -5.96 -3.40
N GLY A 73 -19.12 -5.90 -4.63
CA GLY A 73 -20.13 -4.94 -5.09
C GLY A 73 -19.62 -3.51 -5.14
N LYS A 74 -18.32 -3.32 -5.42
CA LYS A 74 -17.62 -2.02 -5.48
C LYS A 74 -16.99 -1.80 -6.85
N GLU A 75 -16.62 -0.56 -7.15
CA GLU A 75 -15.92 -0.17 -8.38
C GLU A 75 -14.53 0.36 -7.99
N LEU A 76 -13.47 -0.23 -8.54
CA LEU A 76 -12.11 0.30 -8.41
C LEU A 76 -11.91 1.45 -9.40
N VAL A 77 -11.46 2.60 -8.91
CA VAL A 77 -11.10 3.76 -9.73
C VAL A 77 -9.63 4.12 -9.47
N ILE A 78 -8.80 4.11 -10.51
CA ILE A 78 -7.39 4.51 -10.39
C ILE A 78 -7.19 5.87 -11.08
N SER A 79 -6.93 6.92 -10.30
CA SER A 79 -6.54 8.23 -10.83
C SER A 79 -5.06 8.23 -11.18
N ARG A 80 -4.74 8.63 -12.42
CA ARG A 80 -3.41 8.52 -13.04
C ARG A 80 -2.85 9.91 -13.33
N ASP A 81 -2.23 10.51 -12.33
CA ASP A 81 -1.83 11.92 -12.38
C ASP A 81 -0.34 12.07 -12.74
N TRP A 82 0.06 11.58 -13.92
CA TRP A 82 1.47 11.58 -14.36
C TRP A 82 2.12 12.97 -14.34
N THR A 83 1.43 13.99 -14.86
CA THR A 83 1.98 15.36 -14.94
C THR A 83 1.98 16.08 -13.59
N ASN A 84 1.28 15.55 -12.58
CA ASN A 84 1.26 16.13 -11.25
C ASN A 84 2.53 15.73 -10.48
N GLY A 85 3.32 16.73 -10.10
CA GLY A 85 4.60 16.55 -9.43
C GLY A 85 4.53 16.28 -7.94
N THR A 86 3.33 16.17 -7.36
CA THR A 86 3.15 15.83 -5.94
C THR A 86 3.83 14.50 -5.61
N VAL A 87 4.61 14.47 -4.53
CA VAL A 87 5.18 13.23 -3.98
C VAL A 87 4.24 12.67 -2.92
N ASN A 88 3.18 11.98 -3.38
CA ASN A 88 2.25 11.26 -2.53
C ASN A 88 1.47 10.19 -3.32
N ALA A 89 0.59 9.47 -2.64
CA ALA A 89 -0.51 8.67 -3.16
C ALA A 89 -1.57 8.55 -2.04
N TYR A 90 -2.84 8.31 -2.37
CA TYR A 90 -3.86 8.12 -1.34
C TYR A 90 -5.03 7.24 -1.81
N ALA A 91 -5.71 6.64 -0.83
CA ALA A 91 -6.91 5.83 -1.00
C ALA A 91 -8.16 6.55 -0.47
N GLN A 92 -9.29 6.36 -1.14
CA GLN A 92 -10.56 6.99 -0.75
C GLN A 92 -11.76 6.09 -1.08
N GLN A 93 -12.78 6.14 -0.23
CA GLN A 93 -14.09 5.53 -0.53
C GLN A 93 -15.18 6.61 -0.65
N SER A 94 -16.02 6.47 -1.68
CA SER A 94 -17.22 7.28 -1.89
C SER A 94 -18.36 6.38 -2.39
N GLY A 95 -19.23 5.96 -1.47
CA GLY A 95 -20.30 5.01 -1.79
C GLY A 95 -19.77 3.65 -2.26
N SER A 96 -20.08 3.25 -3.49
CA SER A 96 -19.55 2.03 -4.11
C SER A 96 -18.20 2.23 -4.78
N ARG A 97 -17.70 3.47 -4.89
CA ARG A 97 -16.41 3.77 -5.52
C ARG A 97 -15.28 3.70 -4.52
N TRP A 98 -14.33 2.83 -4.79
CA TRP A 98 -13.07 2.71 -4.06
C TRP A 98 -11.97 3.20 -4.98
N SER A 99 -11.30 4.29 -4.62
CA SER A 99 -10.33 4.95 -5.48
C SER A 99 -8.94 4.98 -4.87
N ILE A 100 -7.94 4.87 -5.73
CA ILE A 100 -6.54 5.17 -5.43
C ILE A 100 -6.07 6.29 -6.36
N SER A 101 -5.32 7.25 -5.83
CA SER A 101 -4.75 8.34 -6.62
C SER A 101 -3.24 8.25 -6.65
N MET A 102 -2.69 8.16 -7.85
CA MET A 102 -1.28 7.88 -8.10
C MET A 102 -0.63 9.08 -8.79
N PHE A 103 0.30 9.74 -8.12
CA PHE A 103 0.94 10.97 -8.63
C PHE A 103 2.30 10.67 -9.26
N GLY A 104 2.57 11.29 -10.41
CA GLY A 104 3.83 11.10 -11.12
C GLY A 104 5.05 11.62 -10.37
N GLY A 105 4.88 12.61 -9.49
CA GLY A 105 5.96 13.10 -8.63
C GLY A 105 6.54 12.01 -7.73
N LEU A 106 5.69 11.19 -7.11
CA LEU A 106 6.13 10.03 -6.33
C LEU A 106 6.82 9.01 -7.22
N ALA A 107 6.24 8.70 -8.37
CA ALA A 107 6.79 7.70 -9.30
C ALA A 107 8.20 8.08 -9.80
N ARG A 108 8.45 9.37 -10.01
CA ARG A 108 9.75 9.90 -10.48
C ARG A 108 10.77 10.15 -9.38
N HIS A 109 10.43 9.91 -8.10
CA HIS A 109 11.40 10.07 -7.04
C HIS A 109 12.54 9.05 -7.20
N GLN A 110 13.81 9.48 -7.07
CA GLN A 110 15.01 8.65 -7.32
C GLN A 110 15.09 7.35 -6.51
N ALA A 111 14.43 7.31 -5.34
CA ALA A 111 14.38 6.12 -4.50
C ALA A 111 13.34 5.07 -4.96
N VAL A 112 12.43 5.45 -5.86
CA VAL A 112 11.27 4.63 -6.27
C VAL A 112 11.60 3.86 -7.54
N SER A 113 11.72 2.54 -7.45
CA SER A 113 11.84 1.66 -8.61
C SER A 113 10.45 1.35 -9.20
N PRO A 114 10.36 0.71 -10.38
CA PRO A 114 9.08 0.24 -10.92
C PRO A 114 8.31 -0.68 -9.96
N ASP A 115 9.01 -1.64 -9.35
CA ASP A 115 8.46 -2.53 -8.32
C ASP A 115 8.07 -1.75 -7.04
N GLY A 116 8.83 -0.71 -6.67
CA GLY A 116 8.48 0.19 -5.58
C GLY A 116 7.21 1.02 -5.85
N PHE A 117 7.01 1.46 -7.09
CA PHE A 117 5.80 2.17 -7.50
C PHE A 117 4.57 1.26 -7.53
N ALA A 118 4.72 0.02 -8.03
CA ALA A 118 3.68 -1.00 -7.92
C ALA A 118 3.30 -1.26 -6.45
N LEU A 119 4.30 -1.32 -5.56
CA LEU A 119 4.06 -1.47 -4.11
C LEU A 119 3.31 -0.29 -3.50
N VAL A 120 3.48 0.94 -4.01
CA VAL A 120 2.66 2.09 -3.58
C VAL A 120 1.20 1.88 -3.93
N ALA A 121 0.88 1.46 -5.16
CA ALA A 121 -0.50 1.15 -5.53
C ALA A 121 -1.08 0.01 -4.67
N CYS A 122 -0.27 -1.01 -4.40
CA CYS A 122 -0.63 -2.11 -3.51
C CYS A 122 -0.84 -1.67 -2.06
N HIS A 123 -0.10 -0.66 -1.56
CA HIS A 123 -0.34 -0.06 -0.25
C HIS A 123 -1.71 0.64 -0.21
N GLU A 124 -2.04 1.43 -1.24
CA GLU A 124 -3.34 2.12 -1.30
C GLU A 124 -4.51 1.12 -1.38
N LEU A 125 -4.36 0.08 -2.19
CA LEU A 125 -5.29 -1.06 -2.19
C LEU A 125 -5.35 -1.78 -0.84
N GLY A 126 -4.22 -1.81 -0.11
CA GLY A 126 -4.13 -2.32 1.25
C GLY A 126 -5.01 -1.57 2.24
N HIS A 127 -5.28 -0.27 2.06
CA HIS A 127 -6.27 0.40 2.89
C HIS A 127 -7.67 -0.18 2.69
N HIS A 128 -8.03 -0.54 1.45
CA HIS A 128 -9.33 -1.12 1.12
C HIS A 128 -9.47 -2.59 1.55
N LEU A 129 -8.43 -3.38 1.28
CA LEU A 129 -8.46 -4.85 1.30
C LEU A 129 -7.62 -5.48 2.41
N GLY A 130 -6.81 -4.70 3.13
CA GLY A 130 -5.77 -5.21 4.03
C GLY A 130 -6.28 -5.78 5.36
N GLY A 131 -7.57 -5.67 5.66
CA GLY A 131 -8.18 -6.19 6.87
C GLY A 131 -7.68 -5.53 8.16
N ALA A 132 -7.77 -6.25 9.27
CA ALA A 132 -7.32 -5.78 10.58
C ALA A 132 -5.78 -5.83 10.74
N PRO A 133 -5.18 -4.89 11.49
CA PRO A 133 -5.82 -3.81 12.25
C PRO A 133 -6.20 -2.61 11.38
N LYS A 134 -7.41 -2.09 11.62
CA LYS A 134 -7.90 -0.87 10.97
C LYS A 134 -7.43 0.38 11.71
N LYS A 135 -7.41 1.52 11.02
CA LYS A 135 -7.25 2.82 11.68
C LYS A 135 -8.38 2.99 12.69
N LYS A 136 -8.06 3.45 13.89
CA LYS A 136 -9.10 3.90 14.83
C LYS A 136 -9.74 5.15 14.25
N SER A 137 -11.04 5.37 14.50
CA SER A 137 -11.72 6.66 14.40
C SER A 137 -12.34 6.98 15.75
N TRP A 138 -12.64 8.25 16.03
CA TRP A 138 -13.17 8.71 17.32
C TRP A 138 -14.49 8.02 17.72
N TRP A 139 -15.26 7.53 16.73
CA TRP A 139 -16.60 6.99 16.92
C TRP A 139 -16.75 5.51 16.51
N SER A 140 -15.78 4.90 15.82
CA SER A 140 -15.80 3.49 15.40
C SER A 140 -14.45 3.04 14.79
N ALA A 141 -14.33 1.77 14.40
CA ALA A 141 -13.26 1.34 13.50
C ALA A 141 -13.43 1.99 12.12
N SER A 142 -12.35 2.54 11.55
CA SER A 142 -12.34 3.06 10.17
C SER A 142 -12.51 1.92 9.16
N TRP A 143 -12.95 2.22 7.94
CA TRP A 143 -12.93 1.26 6.84
C TRP A 143 -11.49 0.84 6.49
N ALA A 144 -10.53 1.76 6.66
CA ALA A 144 -9.16 1.62 6.19
C ALA A 144 -8.31 0.77 7.13
N SER A 145 -7.59 -0.21 6.57
CA SER A 145 -6.43 -0.82 7.25
C SER A 145 -5.43 0.27 7.65
N ASN A 146 -4.75 0.10 8.78
CA ASN A 146 -3.75 1.08 9.20
C ASN A 146 -2.50 1.05 8.31
N GLU A 147 -1.66 2.08 8.41
CA GLU A 147 -0.44 2.25 7.60
C GLU A 147 0.44 0.99 7.53
N GLY A 148 0.78 0.42 8.69
CA GLY A 148 1.61 -0.79 8.74
C GLY A 148 0.91 -2.05 8.21
N GLN A 149 -0.41 -2.15 8.34
CA GLN A 149 -1.18 -3.27 7.77
C GLN A 149 -1.31 -3.14 6.25
N SER A 150 -1.48 -1.92 5.73
CA SER A 150 -1.48 -1.65 4.29
C SER A 150 -0.13 -2.00 3.67
N ASP A 151 0.97 -1.66 4.34
CA ASP A 151 2.32 -2.08 3.93
C ASP A 151 2.48 -3.58 3.87
N TYR A 152 2.04 -4.23 4.95
CA TYR A 152 2.16 -5.66 5.12
C TYR A 152 1.32 -6.38 4.04
N PHE A 153 0.03 -6.03 3.90
CA PHE A 153 -0.85 -6.58 2.86
C PHE A 153 -0.33 -6.33 1.45
N GLY A 154 0.11 -5.10 1.17
CA GLY A 154 0.61 -4.70 -0.13
C GLY A 154 1.72 -5.65 -0.59
N ASN A 155 2.60 -6.04 0.33
CA ASN A 155 3.74 -6.86 0.03
C ASN A 155 3.45 -8.39 0.09
N MET A 156 2.72 -8.88 1.11
CA MET A 156 2.45 -10.32 1.28
C MET A 156 1.35 -10.88 0.35
N LYS A 157 0.44 -10.05 -0.15
CA LYS A 157 -0.66 -10.49 -1.04
C LYS A 157 -0.62 -9.78 -2.39
N CYS A 158 -0.60 -8.45 -2.39
CA CYS A 158 -0.77 -7.70 -3.63
C CYS A 158 0.40 -7.84 -4.59
N MET A 159 1.62 -7.64 -4.11
CA MET A 159 2.80 -7.83 -4.96
C MET A 159 2.95 -9.29 -5.44
N ARG A 160 2.47 -10.28 -4.68
CA ARG A 160 2.53 -11.69 -5.12
C ARG A 160 1.63 -11.96 -6.32
N LYS A 161 0.39 -11.46 -6.30
CA LYS A 161 -0.51 -11.53 -7.46
C LYS A 161 0.05 -10.71 -8.62
N TYR A 162 0.58 -9.52 -8.31
CA TYR A 162 1.21 -8.67 -9.31
C TYR A 162 2.34 -9.40 -10.03
N TYR A 163 3.21 -10.15 -9.33
CA TYR A 163 4.34 -10.86 -9.95
C TYR A 163 4.02 -12.23 -10.56
N GLU A 164 2.82 -12.78 -10.37
CA GLU A 164 2.52 -14.19 -10.69
C GLU A 164 2.80 -14.59 -12.14
N ASN A 165 2.57 -13.68 -13.09
CA ASN A 165 2.76 -13.92 -14.52
C ASN A 165 4.12 -13.44 -15.06
N ASP A 166 5.03 -12.99 -14.18
CA ASP A 166 6.37 -12.58 -14.58
C ASP A 166 7.32 -13.77 -14.66
N ASN A 167 8.40 -13.62 -15.43
CA ASN A 167 9.57 -14.48 -15.30
C ASN A 167 10.44 -13.95 -14.14
N ASN A 168 10.00 -14.16 -12.90
CA ASN A 168 10.66 -13.60 -11.73
C ASN A 168 12.12 -14.05 -11.63
N GLN A 169 12.39 -15.33 -11.91
CA GLN A 169 13.75 -15.87 -11.91
C GLN A 169 14.70 -15.17 -12.89
N GLN A 170 14.20 -14.70 -14.04
CA GLN A 170 15.02 -13.95 -14.98
C GLN A 170 15.21 -12.49 -14.54
N ILE A 171 14.17 -11.87 -13.99
CA ILE A 171 14.22 -10.49 -13.49
C ILE A 171 15.21 -10.36 -12.34
N VAL A 172 15.19 -11.27 -11.36
CA VAL A 172 16.06 -11.18 -10.18
C VAL A 172 17.54 -11.33 -10.50
N LYS A 173 17.91 -11.95 -11.64
CA LYS A 173 19.32 -12.06 -12.07
C LYS A 173 19.94 -10.71 -12.45
N THR A 174 19.12 -9.72 -12.80
CA THR A 174 19.59 -8.37 -13.14
C THR A 174 19.47 -7.39 -11.99
N MET A 175 18.95 -7.84 -10.83
CA MET A 175 18.78 -7.00 -9.65
C MET A 175 20.00 -7.08 -8.74
N GLU A 176 20.32 -5.96 -8.10
CA GLU A 176 21.19 -5.96 -6.93
C GLU A 176 20.35 -6.31 -5.70
N ILE A 177 20.58 -7.50 -5.15
CA ILE A 177 19.80 -8.03 -4.02
C ILE A 177 20.72 -8.15 -2.81
N ASP A 178 20.22 -7.69 -1.66
CA ASP A 178 20.92 -7.77 -0.39
C ASP A 178 21.18 -9.24 0.02
N LEU A 179 22.37 -9.54 0.54
CA LEU A 179 22.74 -10.91 0.94
C LEU A 179 21.83 -11.44 2.04
N VAL A 180 21.33 -10.57 2.93
CA VAL A 180 20.40 -10.96 3.98
C VAL A 180 19.09 -11.44 3.38
N VAL A 181 18.61 -10.77 2.34
CA VAL A 181 17.36 -11.12 1.63
C VAL A 181 17.50 -12.46 0.91
N THR A 182 18.58 -12.66 0.15
CA THR A 182 18.79 -13.95 -0.55
C THR A 182 18.83 -15.10 0.46
N THR A 183 19.63 -14.97 1.51
CA THR A 183 19.78 -16.00 2.54
C THR A 183 18.46 -16.38 3.23
N THR A 184 17.62 -15.41 3.58
CA THR A 184 16.37 -15.68 4.30
C THR A 184 15.24 -16.13 3.39
N CYS A 185 15.13 -15.59 2.18
CA CYS A 185 14.15 -16.03 1.19
C CYS A 185 14.43 -17.47 0.73
N ASP A 186 15.71 -17.85 0.55
CA ASP A 186 16.11 -19.23 0.21
C ASP A 186 15.75 -20.22 1.30
N LYS A 187 15.84 -19.77 2.56
CA LYS A 187 15.45 -20.57 3.71
C LYS A 187 13.95 -20.63 3.90
N ALA A 188 13.23 -19.57 3.58
CA ALA A 188 11.79 -19.50 3.73
C ALA A 188 11.08 -20.35 2.67
N PHE A 189 11.52 -20.29 1.42
CA PHE A 189 10.81 -20.93 0.30
C PHE A 189 11.68 -21.98 -0.40
N ASP A 190 11.13 -23.17 -0.62
CA ASP A 190 11.81 -24.24 -1.36
C ASP A 190 11.77 -24.03 -2.88
N ASN A 191 10.74 -23.33 -3.37
CA ASN A 191 10.52 -23.11 -4.80
C ASN A 191 11.27 -21.87 -5.29
N LEU A 192 12.12 -22.03 -6.32
CA LEU A 192 12.90 -20.94 -6.94
C LEU A 192 12.04 -19.73 -7.38
N GLU A 193 10.81 -19.98 -7.82
CA GLU A 193 9.87 -18.93 -8.21
C GLU A 193 9.42 -18.13 -6.99
N GLN A 194 9.11 -18.81 -5.88
CA GLN A 194 8.73 -18.15 -4.63
C GLN A 194 9.91 -17.42 -3.99
N GLN A 195 11.12 -17.96 -4.10
CA GLN A 195 12.35 -17.27 -3.71
C GLN A 195 12.53 -15.98 -4.52
N ALA A 196 12.39 -16.05 -5.85
CA ALA A 196 12.51 -14.87 -6.72
C ALA A 196 11.45 -13.81 -6.40
N VAL A 197 10.19 -14.22 -6.18
CA VAL A 197 9.12 -13.33 -5.71
C VAL A 197 9.50 -12.70 -4.36
N CYS A 198 10.01 -13.47 -3.40
CA CYS A 198 10.45 -12.98 -2.09
C CYS A 198 11.58 -11.93 -2.22
N TYR A 199 12.55 -12.13 -3.11
CA TYR A 199 13.58 -11.13 -3.35
C TYR A 199 13.00 -9.83 -3.90
N ARG A 200 12.13 -9.93 -4.93
CA ARG A 200 11.52 -8.76 -5.56
C ARG A 200 10.66 -7.99 -4.57
N THR A 201 9.85 -8.66 -3.77
CA THR A 201 8.99 -8.01 -2.78
C THR A 201 9.80 -7.33 -1.67
N ALA A 202 10.89 -7.96 -1.19
CA ALA A 202 11.78 -7.35 -0.21
C ALA A 202 12.48 -6.09 -0.78
N MET A 203 12.96 -6.14 -2.02
CA MET A 203 13.64 -5.02 -2.66
C MET A 203 12.68 -3.89 -3.05
N ALA A 204 11.44 -4.19 -3.45
CA ALA A 204 10.36 -3.20 -3.58
C ALA A 204 10.11 -2.46 -2.26
N GLY A 205 10.09 -3.22 -1.16
CA GLY A 205 9.99 -2.69 0.20
C GLY A 205 11.15 -1.74 0.56
N LYS A 206 12.39 -2.08 0.19
CA LYS A 206 13.57 -1.21 0.40
C LYS A 206 13.51 0.06 -0.42
N SER A 207 13.07 -0.02 -1.68
CA SER A 207 12.83 1.15 -2.53
C SER A 207 11.86 2.14 -1.86
N LEU A 208 10.71 1.64 -1.41
CA LEU A 208 9.69 2.47 -0.79
C LEU A 208 10.09 2.98 0.60
N ALA A 209 10.80 2.16 1.39
CA ALA A 209 11.36 2.60 2.67
C ALA A 209 12.41 3.71 2.50
N ASN A 210 13.22 3.66 1.44
CA ASN A 210 14.17 4.72 1.11
C ASN A 210 13.48 6.03 0.72
N LEU A 211 12.31 5.98 0.05
CA LEU A 211 11.48 7.17 -0.16
C LEU A 211 11.08 7.80 1.20
N PHE A 212 10.54 7.01 2.13
CA PHE A 212 10.17 7.52 3.46
C PHE A 212 11.36 8.08 4.22
N ASN A 213 12.51 7.43 4.10
CA ASN A 213 13.74 7.89 4.72
C ASN A 213 14.18 9.24 4.15
N ALA A 214 14.15 9.42 2.83
CA ALA A 214 14.52 10.67 2.16
C ALA A 214 13.58 11.84 2.51
N LEU A 215 12.30 11.55 2.79
CA LEU A 215 11.31 12.57 3.18
C LEU A 215 11.32 12.89 4.67
N SER A 216 11.74 11.93 5.51
CA SER A 216 12.11 12.24 6.89
C SER A 216 13.47 12.94 6.85
N SER A 217 13.76 13.95 7.65
CA SER A 217 15.06 14.66 7.60
C SER A 217 16.29 13.81 8.03
N GLY A 218 16.21 12.48 7.94
CA GLY A 218 17.22 11.53 8.32
C GLY A 218 18.04 11.05 7.11
N ASN A 219 19.34 10.92 7.34
CA ASN A 219 20.26 10.16 6.49
C ASN A 219 20.51 8.78 7.12
N LEU A 220 19.44 8.04 7.41
CA LEU A 220 19.57 6.70 7.99
C LEU A 220 19.86 5.69 6.87
N GLU A 221 20.92 4.91 7.01
CA GLU A 221 21.11 3.72 6.17
C GLU A 221 20.14 2.62 6.65
N LEU A 222 19.14 2.29 5.83
CA LEU A 222 18.17 1.24 6.14
C LEU A 222 18.76 -0.15 5.90
N LYS A 223 18.57 -1.07 6.83
CA LYS A 223 19.18 -2.42 6.78
C LYS A 223 18.18 -3.52 7.06
N PHE A 224 18.32 -4.65 6.37
CA PHE A 224 17.49 -5.83 6.60
C PHE A 224 17.91 -6.63 7.85
N ASP A 225 19.19 -6.52 8.26
CA ASP A 225 19.74 -7.22 9.44
C ASP A 225 19.65 -6.43 10.74
N THR A 226 19.24 -5.16 10.67
CA THR A 226 19.19 -4.24 11.81
C THR A 226 17.78 -3.66 11.96
N PRO A 227 16.79 -4.45 12.42
CA PRO A 227 15.41 -4.00 12.54
C PRO A 227 15.23 -2.92 13.61
N ASP A 228 14.15 -2.13 13.51
CA ASP A 228 13.79 -1.12 14.52
C ASP A 228 13.50 -1.81 15.87
N PRO A 229 14.28 -1.51 16.93
CA PRO A 229 14.15 -2.19 18.22
C PRO A 229 12.91 -1.77 19.01
N LYS A 230 12.14 -0.80 18.52
CA LYS A 230 10.95 -0.30 19.19
C LYS A 230 9.92 -1.43 19.37
N VAL A 231 9.33 -1.48 20.57
CA VAL A 231 8.18 -2.32 20.87
C VAL A 231 7.03 -1.42 21.33
N VAL A 232 5.94 -1.40 20.57
CA VAL A 232 4.81 -0.52 20.89
C VAL A 232 3.93 -1.06 22.02
N LYS A 233 3.46 -0.16 22.90
CA LYS A 233 2.49 -0.51 23.95
C LYS A 233 1.04 -0.58 23.44
N LYS A 234 0.79 -0.05 22.24
CA LYS A 234 -0.49 -0.04 21.49
C LYS A 234 -0.14 0.02 20.00
N THR A 235 -0.92 -0.61 19.14
CA THR A 235 -0.75 -0.52 17.68
C THR A 235 -0.69 0.93 17.24
N ASN A 236 0.35 1.28 16.49
CA ASN A 236 0.51 2.59 15.87
C ASN A 236 -0.42 2.67 14.64
N HIS A 237 -1.31 3.66 14.61
CA HIS A 237 -2.23 3.87 13.49
C HIS A 237 -1.78 5.02 12.56
N SER A 238 -0.70 5.72 12.91
CA SER A 238 -0.04 6.74 12.08
C SER A 238 1.10 6.13 11.27
N HIS A 239 1.82 6.93 10.48
CA HIS A 239 2.99 6.51 9.70
C HIS A 239 4.15 6.01 10.59
N PRO A 240 4.55 4.73 10.50
CA PRO A 240 5.79 4.23 11.13
C PRO A 240 7.05 4.90 10.55
N LYS A 241 8.17 4.83 11.28
CA LYS A 241 9.48 5.28 10.77
C LYS A 241 9.94 4.42 9.60
N ALA A 242 10.81 4.96 8.74
CA ALA A 242 11.30 4.29 7.53
C ALA A 242 11.88 2.88 7.78
N GLN A 243 12.73 2.69 8.80
CA GLN A 243 13.24 1.35 9.16
C GLN A 243 12.11 0.39 9.54
N CYS A 244 11.16 0.83 10.37
CA CYS A 244 10.00 0.01 10.75
C CYS A 244 9.10 -0.35 9.54
N ARG A 245 9.02 0.53 8.52
CA ARG A 245 8.35 0.23 7.24
C ARG A 245 9.12 -0.85 6.47
N LEU A 246 10.45 -0.73 6.37
CA LEU A 246 11.31 -1.76 5.76
C LEU A 246 11.12 -3.11 6.45
N ASP A 247 11.17 -3.13 7.78
CA ASP A 247 10.95 -4.36 8.57
C ASP A 247 9.59 -4.99 8.24
N THR A 248 8.58 -4.16 7.99
CA THR A 248 7.22 -4.61 7.69
C THR A 248 7.13 -5.23 6.31
N TYR A 249 7.67 -4.57 5.28
CA TYR A 249 7.72 -5.12 3.93
C TYR A 249 8.56 -6.39 3.87
N TYR A 250 9.70 -6.40 4.56
CA TYR A 250 10.59 -7.55 4.57
C TYR A 250 9.97 -8.76 5.28
N GLN A 251 9.33 -8.55 6.43
CA GLN A 251 8.58 -9.63 7.07
C GLN A 251 7.39 -10.08 6.19
N ALA A 252 6.68 -9.18 5.53
CA ALA A 252 5.61 -9.57 4.60
C ALA A 252 6.12 -10.45 3.44
N ALA A 253 7.30 -10.15 2.88
CA ALA A 253 7.93 -10.94 1.84
C ALA A 253 8.17 -12.40 2.25
N LEU A 254 8.54 -12.62 3.52
CA LEU A 254 8.83 -13.93 4.12
C LEU A 254 7.58 -14.73 4.53
N CYS A 255 6.37 -14.16 4.43
CA CYS A 255 5.17 -14.82 4.96
C CYS A 255 4.68 -15.98 4.07
N HIS A 256 4.39 -17.15 4.60
CA HIS A 256 3.87 -18.29 3.81
C HIS A 256 2.37 -18.26 3.54
N ALA A 257 1.64 -17.27 4.06
CA ALA A 257 0.22 -17.15 3.80
C ALA A 257 -0.07 -17.06 2.30
N ASP A 258 -1.07 -17.82 1.85
CA ASP A 258 -1.48 -17.87 0.47
C ASP A 258 -1.98 -16.49 -0.02
N ALA A 259 -1.58 -16.09 -1.23
CA ALA A 259 -1.91 -14.77 -1.77
C ALA A 259 -3.40 -14.60 -2.10
N TYR A 260 -4.14 -15.72 -2.25
CA TYR A 260 -5.56 -15.76 -2.58
C TYR A 260 -6.47 -15.98 -1.35
N SER A 261 -5.91 -16.40 -0.22
CA SER A 261 -6.66 -16.41 1.04
C SER A 261 -7.07 -15.00 1.49
N ASP A 262 -8.32 -14.83 1.90
CA ASP A 262 -8.81 -13.56 2.40
C ASP A 262 -8.25 -13.24 3.80
N VAL A 263 -7.99 -11.95 4.04
CA VAL A 263 -7.75 -11.43 5.39
C VAL A 263 -9.09 -11.10 6.06
N SER A 264 -9.12 -11.11 7.39
CA SER A 264 -10.31 -10.72 8.14
C SER A 264 -10.29 -9.24 8.51
N ASN A 265 -11.48 -8.61 8.47
CA ASN A 265 -11.69 -7.25 8.95
C ASN A 265 -11.73 -7.16 10.48
N ASP A 266 -11.94 -8.29 11.16
CA ASP A 266 -12.16 -8.37 12.61
C ASP A 266 -11.03 -9.13 13.32
N ASP A 267 -10.55 -10.22 12.73
CA ASP A 267 -9.45 -11.02 13.26
C ASP A 267 -8.16 -10.70 12.53
N ALA A 268 -7.24 -10.04 13.23
CA ALA A 268 -5.96 -9.66 12.67
C ALA A 268 -5.09 -10.86 12.28
N ASN A 269 -5.39 -12.09 12.70
CA ASN A 269 -4.53 -13.27 12.50
C ASN A 269 -4.99 -14.19 11.36
N LEU A 270 -6.15 -13.94 10.74
CA LEU A 270 -6.63 -14.76 9.62
C LEU A 270 -6.03 -14.32 8.28
N GLY A 271 -5.63 -15.29 7.47
CA GLY A 271 -5.08 -15.06 6.13
C GLY A 271 -3.69 -14.42 6.12
N VAL A 272 -2.99 -14.41 7.27
CA VAL A 272 -1.68 -13.79 7.46
C VAL A 272 -0.76 -14.67 8.29
N CYS A 273 0.55 -14.41 8.27
CA CYS A 273 1.47 -14.99 9.24
C CYS A 273 1.34 -14.25 10.58
N SER A 274 1.24 -15.00 11.67
CA SER A 274 0.92 -14.46 12.98
C SER A 274 1.65 -15.18 14.11
N ARG A 275 1.98 -14.40 15.15
CA ARG A 275 2.55 -14.96 16.39
C ARG A 275 1.60 -15.95 17.07
N SER A 276 0.30 -15.75 16.95
CA SER A 276 -0.72 -16.68 17.46
C SER A 276 -0.75 -18.03 16.73
N ALA A 277 -0.29 -18.06 15.48
CA ALA A 277 -0.11 -19.29 14.71
C ALA A 277 1.29 -19.90 14.90
N TYR A 278 2.10 -19.35 15.82
CA TYR A 278 3.48 -19.75 16.09
C TYR A 278 4.45 -19.54 14.92
N ASP A 279 4.11 -18.64 13.99
CA ASP A 279 5.03 -18.24 12.93
C ASP A 279 6.23 -17.47 13.52
N GLU A 280 7.44 -17.90 13.17
CA GLU A 280 8.69 -17.26 13.60
C GLU A 280 9.17 -16.17 12.63
N VAL A 281 8.79 -16.30 11.36
CA VAL A 281 9.06 -15.37 10.27
C VAL A 281 7.76 -14.97 9.61
N GLY A 282 7.78 -13.94 8.77
CA GLY A 282 6.55 -13.52 8.11
C GLY A 282 5.71 -12.56 8.93
N ILE A 283 6.06 -12.32 10.21
CA ILE A 283 5.15 -11.71 11.19
C ILE A 283 5.27 -10.18 11.24
N ARG A 284 4.14 -9.50 11.43
CA ARG A 284 4.11 -8.02 11.57
C ARG A 284 5.07 -7.52 12.67
N PRO A 285 5.96 -6.55 12.39
CA PRO A 285 6.93 -6.04 13.36
C PRO A 285 6.32 -5.34 14.59
N LEU A 286 6.99 -5.49 15.75
CA LEU A 286 6.56 -4.86 17.00
C LEU A 286 6.80 -3.35 17.07
N CYS A 287 7.55 -2.79 16.12
CA CYS A 287 7.82 -1.35 16.03
C CYS A 287 6.56 -0.52 15.67
N TRP A 288 5.52 -1.18 15.15
CA TRP A 288 4.19 -0.58 14.92
C TRP A 288 3.02 -1.46 15.38
N TYR A 289 3.14 -2.79 15.35
CA TYR A 289 2.04 -3.70 15.65
C TYR A 289 2.09 -4.19 17.10
N LYS A 290 0.98 -4.08 17.81
CA LYS A 290 0.79 -4.78 19.10
C LYS A 290 -0.10 -6.01 18.87
N PRO A 291 0.43 -7.23 19.00
CA PRO A 291 -0.38 -8.44 19.02
C PRO A 291 -1.45 -8.38 20.12
N ALA A 292 -2.62 -8.95 19.87
CA ALA A 292 -3.55 -9.28 20.95
C ALA A 292 -2.89 -10.34 21.84
N ASN A 293 -3.12 -10.24 23.16
CA ASN A 293 -2.67 -11.24 24.12
C ASN A 293 -3.52 -12.50 24.01
#